data_AF-A0A143BMM7-F1
#
_entry.id   AF-A0A143BMM7-F1
#
_cell.length_a   1.000
_cell.length_b   1.000
_cell.length_c   1.000
_cell.angle_alpha   90.00
_cell.angle_beta   90.00
_cell.angle_gamma   90.00
#
_symmetry.space_group_name_H-M   'P 1'
#
loop_
_entity.id
_entity.type
_entity.pdbx_description
1 polymer ?
#
loop_
_entity_poly.entity_id
_entity_poly.type
_entity_poly.pdbx_seq_one_letter_code
_entity_poly.pdbx_strand_id
1 'polypeptide(L)'
;MAAEQPDGTPEVHHGHHHPPDHEAGDERTLGGYMAVHKRPAAFEGVDGHSYSADILTDTTGVVAAPWGAYLFFVRWGLGEPEVQGHLETEFLVKGTSEAVVRHQLGAMQLGTVKATLDGLIRAGRPT
;
A
#
# COMPACT_ATOMS: atom_id res chain seq x y z
N MET A 1 38.42 22.87 -30.16
CA MET A 1 37.29 22.33 -30.93
C MET A 1 36.36 21.67 -29.92
N ALA A 2 35.23 22.31 -29.61
CA ALA A 2 34.22 21.78 -28.70
C ALA A 2 33.26 20.91 -29.50
N ALA A 3 33.03 19.68 -29.06
CA ALA A 3 32.00 18.81 -29.62
C ALA A 3 30.68 19.13 -28.91
N GLU A 4 29.70 19.55 -29.69
CA GLU A 4 28.30 19.78 -29.29
C GLU A 4 27.68 18.42 -28.91
N GLN A 5 27.09 18.33 -27.71
CA GLN A 5 26.29 17.18 -27.31
C GLN A 5 24.85 17.35 -27.86
N PRO A 6 24.23 16.31 -28.43
CA PRO A 6 22.88 16.43 -28.98
C PRO A 6 21.83 16.59 -27.88
N ASP A 7 20.95 17.56 -28.11
CA ASP A 7 19.78 17.95 -27.33
C ASP A 7 18.87 16.74 -27.04
N GLY A 8 18.87 16.31 -25.78
CA GLY A 8 18.02 15.24 -25.28
C GLY A 8 16.59 15.76 -25.11
N THR A 9 15.73 15.43 -26.07
CA THR A 9 14.29 15.65 -25.91
C THR A 9 13.80 14.95 -24.63
N PRO A 10 13.02 15.62 -23.77
CA PRO A 10 12.51 14.99 -22.56
C PRO A 10 11.54 13.86 -22.96
N GLU A 11 11.87 12.63 -22.59
CA GLU A 11 10.94 11.50 -22.67
C GLU A 11 9.69 11.86 -21.87
N VAL A 12 8.61 12.14 -22.58
CA VAL A 12 7.30 12.36 -21.98
C VAL A 12 6.80 10.99 -21.52
N HIS A 13 7.06 10.64 -20.26
CA HIS A 13 6.52 9.46 -19.60
C HIS A 13 4.99 9.60 -19.52
N HIS A 14 4.29 9.15 -20.55
CA HIS A 14 2.86 8.96 -20.48
C HIS A 14 2.62 7.76 -19.56
N GLY A 15 1.94 7.97 -18.44
CA GLY A 15 1.51 6.87 -17.60
C GLY A 15 0.67 5.90 -18.43
N HIS A 16 1.20 4.70 -18.67
CA HIS A 16 0.45 3.67 -19.37
C HIS A 16 -0.63 3.14 -18.42
N HIS A 17 -1.88 3.53 -18.66
CA HIS A 17 -3.03 2.99 -17.95
C HIS A 17 -3.20 1.52 -18.32
N HIS A 18 -2.79 0.61 -17.43
CA HIS A 18 -3.08 -0.81 -17.57
C HIS A 18 -4.54 -1.07 -17.16
N PRO A 19 -5.36 -1.70 -18.03
CA PRO A 19 -6.69 -2.11 -17.64
C PRO A 19 -6.61 -3.16 -16.51
N PRO A 20 -7.63 -3.24 -15.64
CA PRO A 20 -7.68 -4.24 -14.58
C PRO A 20 -7.75 -5.67 -15.14
N ASP A 21 -6.99 -6.58 -14.53
CA ASP A 21 -7.01 -8.01 -14.82
C ASP A 21 -7.83 -8.73 -13.75
N HIS A 22 -9.15 -8.83 -13.93
CA HIS A 22 -10.07 -9.39 -12.93
C HIS A 22 -9.87 -10.90 -12.69
N GLU A 23 -9.08 -11.59 -13.52
CA GLU A 23 -8.71 -12.99 -13.30
C GLU A 23 -7.52 -13.14 -12.33
N ALA A 24 -6.82 -12.04 -12.02
CA ALA A 24 -5.64 -12.06 -11.16
C ALA A 24 -5.94 -12.26 -9.66
N GLY A 25 -7.18 -12.09 -9.21
CA GLY A 25 -7.58 -12.31 -7.82
C GLY A 25 -8.95 -11.75 -7.43
N ASP A 26 -9.36 -11.97 -6.17
CA ASP A 26 -10.60 -11.39 -5.63
C ASP A 26 -10.39 -9.91 -5.27
N GLU A 27 -10.83 -9.01 -6.15
CA GLU A 27 -10.68 -7.55 -6.01
C GLU A 27 -11.32 -6.97 -4.74
N ARG A 28 -12.14 -7.74 -4.02
CA ARG A 28 -12.74 -7.34 -2.73
C ARG A 28 -11.78 -7.49 -1.56
N THR A 29 -10.65 -8.18 -1.76
CA THR A 29 -9.55 -8.32 -0.79
C THR A 29 -8.41 -7.37 -1.12
N LEU A 30 -7.58 -7.01 -0.14
CA LEU A 30 -6.45 -6.09 -0.37
C LEU A 30 -5.44 -6.64 -1.38
N GLY A 31 -5.02 -7.89 -1.18
CA GLY A 31 -4.07 -8.57 -2.06
C GLY A 31 -4.67 -8.81 -3.45
N GLY A 32 -5.95 -9.19 -3.53
CA GLY A 32 -6.63 -9.35 -4.81
C GLY A 32 -6.81 -8.04 -5.56
N TYR A 33 -7.19 -6.94 -4.90
CA TYR A 33 -7.24 -5.62 -5.52
C TYR A 33 -5.89 -5.23 -6.13
N MET A 34 -4.80 -5.39 -5.39
CA MET A 34 -3.45 -5.09 -5.89
C MET A 34 -3.07 -5.97 -7.08
N ALA A 35 -3.47 -7.25 -7.06
CA ALA A 35 -3.25 -8.16 -8.17
C ALA A 35 -4.03 -7.75 -9.43
N VAL A 36 -5.31 -7.36 -9.28
CA VAL A 36 -6.18 -6.93 -10.38
C VAL A 36 -5.74 -5.57 -10.95
N HIS A 37 -5.44 -4.59 -10.10
CA HIS A 37 -5.24 -3.19 -10.52
C HIS A 37 -3.77 -2.76 -10.62
N LYS A 38 -2.81 -3.60 -10.21
CA LYS A 38 -1.37 -3.31 -10.21
C LYS A 38 -0.98 -2.01 -9.49
N ARG A 39 -1.75 -1.62 -8.47
CA ARG A 39 -1.54 -0.43 -7.64
C ARG A 39 -2.09 -0.61 -6.22
N PRO A 40 -1.61 0.17 -5.24
CA PRO A 40 -2.20 0.19 -3.90
C PRO A 40 -3.69 0.52 -3.89
N ALA A 41 -4.43 -0.05 -2.94
CA ALA A 41 -5.82 0.32 -2.70
C ALA A 41 -5.86 1.73 -2.08
N ALA A 42 -6.78 2.57 -2.54
CA ALA A 42 -6.94 3.93 -2.02
C ALA A 42 -8.23 4.05 -1.21
N PHE A 43 -8.19 4.81 -0.12
CA PHE A 43 -9.30 5.02 0.80
C PHE A 43 -9.40 6.49 1.19
N GLU A 44 -10.61 6.99 1.36
CA GLU A 44 -10.87 8.21 2.11
C GLU A 44 -10.98 7.88 3.60
N GLY A 45 -10.13 8.49 4.42
CA GLY A 45 -10.15 8.37 5.87
C GLY A 45 -11.29 9.19 6.48
N VAL A 46 -11.70 8.83 7.71
CA VAL A 46 -12.72 9.59 8.46
C VAL A 46 -12.32 11.01 8.85
N ASP A 47 -11.06 11.40 8.62
CA ASP A 47 -10.54 12.76 8.75
C ASP A 47 -10.55 13.55 7.42
N GLY A 48 -11.11 12.96 6.35
CA GLY A 48 -11.26 13.59 5.04
C GLY A 48 -10.00 13.57 4.16
N HIS A 49 -8.93 12.87 4.57
CA HIS A 49 -7.71 12.74 3.76
C HIS A 49 -7.71 11.46 2.92
N SER A 50 -6.96 11.49 1.81
CA SER A 50 -6.73 10.33 0.95
C SER A 50 -5.57 9.49 1.49
N TYR A 51 -5.76 8.17 1.49
CA TYR A 51 -4.77 7.20 1.93
C TYR A 51 -4.56 6.09 0.91
N SER A 52 -3.30 5.75 0.62
CA SER A 52 -2.96 4.50 -0.08
C SER A 52 -2.57 3.43 0.94
N ALA A 53 -3.11 2.22 0.82
CA ALA A 53 -2.82 1.10 1.69
C ALA A 53 -1.86 0.10 1.02
N ASP A 54 -0.84 -0.33 1.77
CA ASP A 54 0.08 -1.39 1.40
C ASP A 54 0.22 -2.44 2.52
N ILE A 55 0.74 -3.62 2.15
CA ILE A 55 1.10 -4.70 3.08
C ILE A 55 2.61 -4.70 3.23
N LEU A 56 3.08 -4.39 4.43
CA LEU A 56 4.49 -4.52 4.77
C LEU A 56 4.70 -5.75 5.66
N THR A 57 5.92 -6.25 5.63
CA THR A 57 6.33 -7.44 6.36
C THR A 57 7.69 -7.21 6.99
N ASP A 58 7.86 -7.68 8.22
CA ASP A 58 9.14 -7.60 8.92
C ASP A 58 9.32 -8.81 9.84
N THR A 59 10.53 -8.99 10.34
CA THR A 59 10.88 -10.01 11.31
C THR A 59 10.34 -9.65 12.70
N THR A 60 9.84 -10.65 13.43
CA THR A 60 9.20 -10.43 14.74
C THR A 60 10.13 -10.64 15.93
N GLY A 61 11.32 -11.20 15.69
CA GLY A 61 12.22 -11.69 16.74
C GLY A 61 11.75 -12.97 17.44
N VAL A 62 10.59 -13.55 17.06
CA VAL A 62 10.03 -14.76 17.69
C VAL A 62 10.29 -15.98 16.81
N VAL A 63 11.07 -16.94 17.28
CA VAL A 63 11.47 -18.15 16.51
C VAL A 63 10.28 -18.95 15.98
N ALA A 64 9.19 -19.05 16.76
CA ALA A 64 8.00 -19.79 16.36
C ALA A 64 7.15 -19.09 15.27
N ALA A 65 7.31 -17.78 15.09
CA ALA A 65 6.58 -16.98 14.11
C ALA A 65 7.47 -15.82 13.62
N PRO A 66 8.57 -16.14 12.90
CA PRO A 66 9.66 -15.21 12.62
C PRO A 66 9.26 -14.02 11.76
N TRP A 67 8.16 -14.12 11.02
CA TRP A 67 7.65 -13.05 10.16
C TRP A 67 6.32 -12.52 10.66
N GLY A 68 6.12 -11.22 10.49
CA GLY A 68 4.87 -10.51 10.75
C GLY A 68 4.46 -9.65 9.56
N ALA A 69 3.16 -9.48 9.35
CA ALA A 69 2.60 -8.57 8.35
C ALA A 69 1.69 -7.54 9.02
N TYR A 70 1.72 -6.32 8.51
CA TYR A 70 0.95 -5.18 8.99
C TYR A 70 0.48 -4.29 7.83
N LEU A 71 -0.54 -3.48 8.10
CA LEU A 71 -1.03 -2.50 7.13
C LEU A 71 -0.26 -1.20 7.28
N PHE A 72 0.17 -0.66 6.15
CA PHE A 72 0.82 0.65 6.05
C PHE A 72 -0.03 1.58 5.20
N PHE A 73 -0.37 2.75 5.71
CA PHE A 73 -1.22 3.73 5.06
C PHE A 73 -0.45 5.02 4.80
N VAL A 74 -0.22 5.37 3.55
CA VAL A 74 0.38 6.66 3.16
C VAL A 74 -0.70 7.71 3.08
N ARG A 75 -0.59 8.79 3.86
CA ARG A 75 -1.48 9.95 3.81
C ARG A 75 -1.00 10.92 2.73
N TRP A 76 -1.91 11.31 1.86
CA TRP A 76 -1.64 12.28 0.78
C TRP A 76 -2.21 13.66 1.11
N GLY A 77 -1.50 14.69 0.66
CA GLY A 77 -1.97 16.07 0.73
C GLY A 77 -3.10 16.37 -0.25
N LEU A 78 -3.81 17.48 0.01
CA LEU A 78 -4.81 18.01 -0.90
C LEU A 78 -4.11 18.79 -2.01
N GLY A 79 -3.92 18.18 -3.18
CA GLY A 79 -3.35 18.85 -4.36
C GLY A 79 -2.29 18.02 -5.07
N GLU A 80 -1.11 18.61 -5.28
CA GLU A 80 0.03 17.87 -5.83
C GLU A 80 0.36 16.65 -4.97
N PRO A 81 0.79 15.52 -5.57
CA PRO A 81 1.02 14.27 -4.84
C PRO A 81 2.22 14.40 -3.90
N GLU A 82 1.97 14.94 -2.72
CA GLU A 82 2.89 15.06 -1.59
C GLU A 82 2.46 14.09 -0.48
N VAL A 83 3.42 13.32 0.01
CA VAL A 83 3.22 12.48 1.20
C VAL A 83 3.24 13.37 2.43
N GLN A 84 2.12 13.42 3.16
CA GLN A 84 1.99 14.24 4.38
C GLN A 84 2.24 13.45 5.67
N GLY A 85 2.29 12.13 5.58
CA GLY A 85 2.54 11.27 6.72
C GLY A 85 2.12 9.83 6.44
N HIS A 86 2.12 9.02 7.49
CA HIS A 86 1.64 7.65 7.41
C HIS A 86 0.93 7.24 8.69
N LEU A 87 0.19 6.14 8.61
CA LEU A 87 -0.34 5.38 9.73
C LEU A 87 0.00 3.92 9.50
N GLU A 88 0.28 3.19 10.56
CA GLU A 88 0.52 1.76 10.46
C GLU A 88 -0.10 1.01 11.63
N THR A 89 -0.38 -0.27 11.39
CA THR A 89 -0.79 -1.19 12.45
C THR A 89 0.42 -1.87 13.06
N GLU A 90 0.25 -2.41 14.26
CA GLU A 90 1.09 -3.53 14.71
C GLU A 90 0.97 -4.73 13.76
N PHE A 91 1.79 -5.77 13.96
CA PHE A 91 1.62 -7.04 13.24
C PHE A 91 0.22 -7.63 13.48
N LEU A 92 -0.59 -7.67 12.43
CA LEU A 92 -1.93 -8.27 12.44
C LEU A 92 -1.87 -9.78 12.20
N VAL A 93 -0.83 -10.23 11.49
CA VAL A 93 -0.57 -11.63 11.18
C VAL A 93 0.89 -11.93 11.48
N LYS A 94 1.18 -13.11 12.03
CA LYS A 94 2.54 -13.65 12.20
C LYS A 94 2.60 -15.09 11.68
N GLY A 95 3.75 -15.51 11.18
CA GLY A 95 3.91 -16.80 10.53
C GLY A 95 5.34 -17.19 10.25
N THR A 96 5.51 -18.30 9.53
CA THR A 96 6.79 -18.96 9.30
C THR A 96 7.60 -18.37 8.14
N SER A 97 6.97 -17.64 7.23
CA SER A 97 7.63 -16.98 6.09
C SER A 97 6.95 -15.68 5.70
N GLU A 98 7.71 -14.78 5.06
CA GLU A 98 7.21 -13.51 4.52
C GLU A 98 6.02 -13.72 3.57
N ALA A 99 6.14 -14.65 2.62
CA ALA A 99 5.10 -14.93 1.63
C ALA A 99 3.79 -15.40 2.28
N VAL A 100 3.87 -16.22 3.34
CA VAL A 100 2.69 -16.71 4.06
C VAL A 100 1.96 -15.56 4.74
N VAL A 101 2.68 -14.70 5.47
CA VAL A 101 2.03 -13.60 6.21
C VAL A 101 1.48 -12.53 5.27
N ARG A 102 2.17 -12.26 4.15
CA ARG A 102 1.70 -11.36 3.09
C ARG A 102 0.43 -11.89 2.44
N HIS A 103 0.39 -13.17 2.09
CA HIS A 103 -0.81 -13.80 1.52
C HIS A 103 -1.98 -13.78 2.51
N GLN A 104 -1.73 -14.12 3.78
CA GLN A 104 -2.76 -14.13 4.83
C GLN A 104 -3.35 -12.74 5.10
N LEU A 105 -2.51 -11.71 5.21
CA LEU A 105 -3.02 -10.34 5.37
C LEU A 105 -3.66 -9.82 4.07
N GLY A 106 -3.15 -10.25 2.92
CA GLY A 106 -3.73 -9.95 1.61
C GLY A 106 -5.18 -10.42 1.43
N ALA A 107 -5.58 -11.48 2.13
CA ALA A 107 -6.97 -11.96 2.13
C ALA A 107 -7.94 -11.07 2.93
N MET A 108 -7.45 -10.02 3.61
CA MET A 108 -8.30 -9.09 4.34
C MET A 108 -9.23 -8.32 3.38
N GLN A 109 -10.52 -8.29 3.71
CA GLN A 109 -11.53 -7.56 2.95
C GLN A 109 -11.25 -6.06 2.95
N LEU A 110 -11.43 -5.38 1.81
CA LEU A 110 -11.21 -3.94 1.69
C LEU A 110 -12.04 -3.13 2.70
N GLY A 111 -13.24 -3.60 3.03
CA GLY A 111 -14.07 -2.99 4.08
C GLY A 111 -13.42 -3.05 5.48
N THR A 112 -12.74 -4.15 5.80
CA THR A 112 -11.98 -4.31 7.05
C THR A 112 -10.70 -3.47 7.05
N VAL A 113 -10.02 -3.36 5.91
CA VAL A 113 -8.87 -2.45 5.74
C VAL A 113 -9.30 -1.00 6.02
N LYS A 114 -10.41 -0.56 5.43
CA LYS A 114 -10.97 0.78 5.66
C LYS A 114 -11.32 0.99 7.13
N ALA A 115 -12.03 0.04 7.75
CA ALA A 115 -12.38 0.14 9.17
C ALA A 115 -11.15 0.23 10.08
N THR A 116 -10.06 -0.44 9.71
CA THR A 116 -8.78 -0.40 10.42
C THR A 116 -8.13 0.98 10.30
N LEU A 117 -8.05 1.56 9.10
CA LEU A 117 -7.61 2.94 8.87
C LEU A 117 -8.42 3.93 9.73
N ASP A 118 -9.75 3.85 9.66
CA ASP A 118 -10.63 4.74 10.41
C ASP A 118 -10.44 4.60 11.94
N GLY A 119 -10.11 3.40 12.42
CA GLY A 119 -9.75 3.15 13.80
C GLY A 119 -8.43 3.81 14.21
N LEU A 120 -7.40 3.73 13.37
CA LEU A 120 -6.10 4.38 13.60
C LEU A 120 -6.23 5.91 13.67
N ILE A 121 -7.00 6.49 12.74
CA ILE A 121 -7.27 7.94 12.70
C ILE A 121 -7.94 8.40 14.01
N ARG A 122 -9.00 7.69 14.45
CA ARG A 122 -9.71 8.02 15.71
C ARG A 122 -8.84 7.84 16.95
N ALA A 123 -7.91 6.88 16.93
CA ALA A 123 -6.99 6.65 18.03
C ALA A 123 -5.92 7.76 18.15
N GLY A 124 -5.79 8.64 17.16
CA GLY A 124 -4.85 9.76 17.20
C GLY A 124 -3.42 9.31 17.38
N ARG A 125 -2.99 8.23 16.72
CA ARG A 125 -1.58 7.81 16.64
C ARG A 125 -0.93 8.42 15.39
N PRO A 126 -0.45 9.67 15.41
CA PRO A 126 0.54 10.09 14.44
C PRO A 126 1.87 9.42 14.81
N THR A 127 2.48 8.75 13.84
CA THR A 127 3.92 8.43 13.84
C THR A 127 4.70 9.66 13.38
#